data_AF-A0A2G4I659-F1
#
_entry.id   AF-A0A2G4I659-F1
#
_cell.length_a   1.000
_cell.length_b   1.000
_cell.length_c   1.000
_cell.angle_alpha   90.00
_cell.angle_beta   90.00
_cell.angle_gamma   90.00
#
_symmetry.space_group_name_H-M   'P 1'
#
loop_
_entity.id
_entity.type
_entity.pdbx_description
1 polymer ?
#
loop_
_entity_poly.entity_id
_entity_poly.type
_entity_poly.pdbx_seq_one_letter_code
_entity_poly.pdbx_strand_id
1 'polypeptide(L)'
;MNVTAPQGELRVEALGADGRVLAPFTRDNCVPLTADKTLLEVKWRGAADLTPLAGRPVRLRFHLKHGALYSFWFSPAAGGASHGFVAAGGPGYTSNRDTVGAAALQPAAGK
;
A
#
# COMPACT_ATOMS: atom_id res chain seq x y z
N MET A 1 -0.27 -1.65 -2.05
CA MET A 1 -0.38 -1.03 -3.39
C MET A 1 -0.51 -2.12 -4.43
N ASN A 2 -1.31 -1.88 -5.47
CA ASN A 2 -1.32 -2.63 -6.72
C ASN A 2 -0.82 -1.73 -7.84
N VAL A 3 0.38 -2.01 -8.37
CA VAL A 3 1.10 -1.11 -9.29
C VAL A 3 1.90 -1.91 -10.32
N THR A 4 1.97 -1.38 -11.54
CA THR A 4 2.89 -1.81 -12.60
C THR A 4 3.78 -0.64 -12.98
N ALA A 5 5.07 -0.68 -12.62
CA ALA A 5 6.08 0.32 -12.95
C ALA A 5 7.48 -0.31 -13.07
N PRO A 6 7.70 -1.35 -13.91
CA PRO A 6 8.96 -2.09 -13.98
C PRO A 6 10.15 -1.26 -14.51
N GLN A 7 9.89 -0.21 -15.30
CA GLN A 7 10.89 0.73 -15.83
C GLN A 7 10.65 2.16 -15.30
N GLY A 8 9.89 2.26 -14.22
CA GLY A 8 9.37 3.50 -13.67
C GLY A 8 9.49 3.52 -12.16
N GLU A 9 8.74 4.41 -11.53
CA GLU A 9 8.57 4.40 -10.09
C GLU A 9 7.23 4.99 -9.68
N LEU A 10 6.73 4.50 -8.56
CA LEU A 10 5.72 5.17 -7.75
C LEU A 10 6.37 5.68 -6.46
N ARG A 11 6.17 6.96 -6.16
CA ARG A 11 6.43 7.55 -4.84
C ARG A 11 5.14 8.16 -4.30
N VAL A 12 5.05 8.24 -2.98
CA VAL A 12 3.89 8.80 -2.30
C VAL A 12 4.35 9.83 -1.28
N GLU A 13 3.61 10.91 -1.13
CA GLU A 13 3.76 11.84 -0.03
C GLU A 13 2.42 12.09 0.65
N ALA A 14 2.45 12.37 1.95
CA ALA A 14 1.28 12.75 2.72
C ALA A 14 1.27 14.27 2.93
N LEU A 15 0.10 14.86 2.77
CA LEU A 15 -0.15 16.27 2.96
C LEU A 15 -1.23 16.46 4.03
N GLY A 16 -1.11 17.55 4.78
CA GLY A 16 -2.18 18.01 5.65
C GLY A 16 -3.41 18.45 4.85
N ALA A 17 -4.50 18.71 5.57
CA ALA A 17 -5.72 19.25 4.98
C ALA A 17 -5.48 20.58 4.25
N ASP A 18 -4.48 21.36 4.69
CA ASP A 18 -4.03 22.63 4.12
C ASP A 18 -3.16 22.46 2.85
N GLY A 19 -2.88 21.22 2.44
CA GLY A 19 -2.04 20.93 1.27
C GLY A 19 -0.55 21.12 1.52
N ARG A 20 -0.10 21.27 2.78
CA ARG A 20 1.34 21.26 3.12
C ARG A 20 1.83 19.84 3.32
N VAL A 21 3.04 19.56 2.84
CA VAL A 21 3.68 18.24 3.00
C VAL A 21 3.98 17.99 4.48
N LEU A 22 3.69 16.78 4.94
CA LEU A 22 3.94 16.34 6.31
C LEU A 22 5.26 15.56 6.37
N ALA A 23 6.26 16.09 7.06
CA ALA A 23 7.48 15.33 7.35
C ALA A 23 7.21 14.28 8.45
N PRO A 24 7.84 13.09 8.40
CA PRO A 24 8.80 12.64 7.40
C PRO A 24 8.16 12.02 6.14
N PHE A 25 6.83 12.03 6.00
CA PHE A 25 6.06 11.44 4.90
C PHE A 25 6.14 12.23 3.58
N THR A 26 7.35 12.66 3.21
CA THR A 26 7.63 13.45 2.01
C THR A 26 7.95 12.55 0.81
N ARG A 27 7.82 13.08 -0.40
CA ARG A 27 8.21 12.35 -1.63
C ARG A 27 9.68 11.92 -1.59
N ASP A 28 10.55 12.79 -1.10
CA ASP A 28 11.99 12.56 -1.10
C ASP A 28 12.36 11.46 -0.10
N ASN A 29 11.65 11.37 1.02
CA ASN A 29 11.80 10.29 1.99
C ASN A 29 11.13 8.97 1.55
N CYS A 30 10.15 9.02 0.64
CA CYS A 30 9.51 7.82 0.11
C CYS A 30 10.56 6.95 -0.60
N VAL A 31 10.63 5.68 -0.22
CA VAL A 31 11.38 4.66 -0.97
C VAL A 31 10.59 4.37 -2.26
N PRO A 32 11.22 4.44 -3.45
CA PRO A 32 10.50 4.24 -4.70
C PRO A 32 10.03 2.80 -4.85
N LEU A 33 8.83 2.61 -5.41
CA LEU A 33 8.32 1.32 -5.83
C LEU A 33 8.51 1.17 -7.35
N THR A 34 9.43 0.30 -7.74
CA THR A 34 9.71 -0.09 -9.15
C THR A 34 9.41 -1.58 -9.29
N ALA A 35 8.17 -1.92 -9.63
CA ALA A 35 7.69 -3.31 -9.63
C ALA A 35 6.39 -3.46 -10.43
N ASP A 36 6.07 -4.70 -10.79
CA ASP A 36 4.75 -5.13 -11.26
C ASP A 36 4.15 -6.13 -10.26
N LYS A 37 3.49 -5.61 -9.21
CA LYS A 37 3.06 -6.41 -8.06
C LYS A 37 1.85 -5.82 -7.34
N THR A 38 1.11 -6.71 -6.70
CA THR A 38 0.13 -6.39 -5.64
C THR A 38 0.79 -6.43 -4.26
N LEU A 39 0.05 -5.97 -3.22
CA LEU A 39 0.47 -6.01 -1.81
C LEU A 39 1.80 -5.31 -1.51
N LEU A 40 2.23 -4.35 -2.34
CA LEU A 40 3.43 -3.57 -2.02
C LEU A 40 3.15 -2.55 -0.92
N GLU A 41 4.01 -2.55 0.10
CA GLU A 41 4.02 -1.56 1.16
C GLU A 41 4.77 -0.29 0.72
N VAL A 42 4.22 0.88 0.99
CA VAL A 42 4.94 2.15 0.82
C VAL A 42 5.73 2.43 2.09
N LYS A 43 7.02 2.77 1.94
CA LYS A 43 7.91 3.08 3.05
C LYS A 43 8.48 4.48 2.91
N TRP A 44 8.59 5.19 4.03
CA TRP A 44 9.30 6.46 4.11
C TRP A 44 10.51 6.32 5.02
N ARG A 45 11.66 6.82 4.60
CA ARG A 45 12.82 6.94 5.49
C ARG A 45 12.47 7.89 6.63
N GLY A 46 12.77 7.48 7.86
CA GLY A 46 12.47 8.25 9.07
C GLY A 46 11.06 8.06 9.64
N ALA A 47 10.22 7.19 9.06
CA ALA A 47 8.97 6.74 9.67
C ALA A 47 8.89 5.21 9.66
N ALA A 48 8.54 4.62 10.79
CA ALA A 48 8.29 3.18 10.87
C ALA A 48 6.95 2.80 10.24
N ASP A 49 5.93 3.64 10.42
CA ASP A 49 4.57 3.41 9.97
C ASP A 49 3.80 4.74 9.81
N LEU A 50 2.49 4.65 9.57
CA LEU A 50 1.59 5.79 9.43
C LEU A 50 0.91 6.21 10.76
N THR A 51 1.26 5.59 11.89
CA THR A 51 0.66 5.89 13.21
C THR A 51 0.67 7.39 13.55
N PRO A 52 1.73 8.18 13.25
CA PRO A 52 1.73 9.63 13.48
C PRO A 52 0.67 10.43 12.70
N LEU A 53 0.04 9.83 11.70
CA LEU A 53 -1.03 10.42 10.89
C LEU A 53 -2.43 9.97 11.33
N ALA A 54 -2.53 9.02 12.27
CA ALA A 54 -3.82 8.49 12.72
C ALA A 54 -4.73 9.58 13.30
N GLY A 55 -6.03 9.50 12.99
CA GLY A 55 -7.04 10.47 13.46
C GLY A 55 -6.97 11.84 12.80
N ARG A 56 -6.07 12.05 11.82
CA ARG A 56 -5.90 13.33 11.13
C ARG A 56 -6.36 13.21 9.67
N PRO A 57 -7.15 14.16 9.16
CA PRO A 57 -7.40 14.25 7.73
C PRO A 57 -6.09 14.49 6.97
N VAL A 58 -5.77 13.59 6.05
CA VAL A 58 -4.59 13.68 5.19
C VAL A 58 -4.98 13.51 3.73
N ARG A 59 -4.17 14.08 2.84
CA ARG A 59 -4.22 13.82 1.40
C ARG A 59 -2.97 13.04 1.01
N LEU A 60 -3.14 11.94 0.29
CA LEU A 60 -2.01 11.28 -0.35
C LEU A 60 -1.82 11.87 -1.75
N ARG A 61 -0.58 12.22 -2.10
CA ARG A 61 -0.21 12.56 -3.47
C ARG A 61 0.72 11.49 -4.01
N PHE A 62 0.33 10.92 -5.14
CA PHE A 62 1.07 9.90 -5.87
C PHE A 62 1.89 10.56 -6.97
N HIS A 63 3.17 10.25 -7.01
CA HIS A 63 4.10 10.66 -8.06
C HIS A 63 4.46 9.42 -8.86
N LEU A 64 3.84 9.27 -10.03
CA LEU A 64 3.99 8.08 -10.87
C LEU A 64 4.73 8.44 -12.16
N LYS A 65 5.78 7.68 -12.46
CA LYS A 65 6.54 7.80 -13.71
C LYS A 65 6.61 6.42 -14.37
N HIS A 66 6.26 6.35 -15.65
CA HIS A 66 6.31 5.12 -16.47
C HIS A 66 5.66 3.90 -15.80
N GLY A 67 4.39 4.03 -15.44
CA GLY A 67 3.63 2.95 -14.84
C GLY A 67 2.14 3.24 -14.70
N ALA A 68 1.44 2.32 -14.06
CA ALA A 68 0.02 2.40 -13.73
C ALA A 68 -0.19 2.05 -12.25
N LEU A 69 -1.00 2.85 -11.55
CA LEU A 69 -1.50 2.56 -10.21
C LEU A 69 -2.95 2.12 -10.31
N TYR A 70 -3.25 0.90 -9.88
CA TYR A 70 -4.61 0.34 -9.98
C TYR A 70 -5.39 0.51 -8.68
N SER A 71 -4.76 0.26 -7.54
CA SER A 71 -5.42 0.41 -6.24
C SER A 71 -4.42 0.60 -5.09
N PHE A 72 -4.93 1.21 -4.01
CA PHE A 72 -4.24 1.38 -2.75
C PHE A 72 -5.22 1.18 -1.59
N TRP A 73 -4.68 0.83 -0.43
CA TRP A 73 -5.44 0.64 0.80
C TRP A 73 -4.51 0.81 1.99
N PHE A 74 -5.10 0.98 3.17
CA PHE A 74 -4.40 0.95 4.45
C PHE A 74 -4.62 -0.42 5.10
N SER A 75 -3.61 -0.90 5.80
CA SER A 75 -3.67 -2.16 6.54
C SER A 75 -3.15 -1.93 7.96
N PRO A 76 -3.84 -2.45 8.99
CA PRO A 76 -3.30 -2.44 10.36
C PRO A 76 -2.24 -3.54 10.57
N ALA A 77 -2.07 -4.46 9.61
CA ALA A 77 -1.15 -5.59 9.71
C ALA A 77 -0.08 -5.57 8.60
N ALA A 78 1.12 -6.05 8.92
CA ALA A 78 2.24 -6.15 7.98
C ALA A 78 1.96 -7.05 6.77
N GLY A 79 1.04 -8.02 6.90
CA GLY A 79 0.60 -8.89 5.80
C GLY A 79 -0.19 -8.17 4.70
N GLY A 80 -0.56 -6.91 4.91
CA GLY A 80 -1.20 -6.07 3.89
C GLY A 80 -2.66 -6.42 3.60
N ALA A 81 -3.36 -7.08 4.54
CA ALA A 81 -4.78 -7.36 4.41
C ALA A 81 -5.56 -6.05 4.18
N SER A 82 -6.40 -6.03 3.15
CA SER A 82 -7.15 -4.85 2.77
C SER A 82 -8.38 -4.61 3.63
N HIS A 83 -8.88 -5.64 4.34
CA HIS A 83 -10.14 -5.65 5.08
C HIS A 83 -11.38 -5.31 4.23
N GLY A 84 -11.23 -5.20 2.91
CA GLY A 84 -12.29 -5.05 1.94
C GLY A 84 -12.93 -6.39 1.58
N PHE A 85 -14.00 -6.34 0.78
CA PHE A 85 -14.67 -7.55 0.31
C PHE A 85 -13.85 -8.26 -0.77
N VAL A 86 -13.71 -9.58 -0.64
CA VAL A 86 -13.14 -10.45 -1.68
C VAL A 86 -14.29 -10.98 -2.52
N ALA A 87 -14.46 -10.42 -3.72
CA ALA A 87 -15.64 -10.59 -4.59
C ALA A 87 -16.22 -12.02 -4.59
N ALA A 88 -15.67 -12.93 -5.41
CA ALA A 88 -16.06 -14.34 -5.42
C ALA A 88 -15.26 -15.19 -4.43
N GLY A 89 -14.52 -14.57 -3.51
CA GLY A 89 -13.51 -15.24 -2.69
C GLY A 89 -12.26 -15.61 -3.51
N GLY A 90 -11.57 -16.65 -3.03
CA GLY A 90 -10.39 -17.25 -3.65
C GLY A 90 -9.72 -18.21 -2.69
N PRO A 91 -8.84 -19.10 -3.16
CA PRO A 91 -8.03 -19.95 -2.29
C PRO A 91 -7.29 -19.11 -1.23
N GLY A 92 -7.18 -19.64 -0.01
CA GLY A 92 -6.44 -19.00 1.09
C GLY A 92 -7.20 -17.89 1.83
N TYR A 93 -8.32 -17.37 1.30
CA TYR A 93 -9.19 -16.47 2.06
C TYR A 93 -10.11 -17.25 3.01
N THR A 94 -10.30 -16.71 4.21
CA THR A 94 -11.09 -17.36 5.28
C THR A 94 -12.52 -16.82 5.41
N SER A 95 -12.86 -15.75 4.69
CA SER A 95 -14.18 -15.14 4.70
C SER A 95 -14.44 -14.37 3.39
N ASN A 96 -15.62 -13.74 3.27
CA ASN A 96 -15.92 -12.80 2.18
C ASN A 96 -15.20 -11.44 2.33
N ARG A 97 -14.34 -11.28 3.32
CA ARG A 97 -13.41 -10.15 3.47
C ARG A 97 -11.96 -10.61 3.52
N ASP A 98 -11.08 -9.77 3.01
CA ASP A 98 -9.65 -9.99 3.04
C ASP A 98 -9.10 -9.62 4.42
N THR A 99 -8.97 -10.62 5.29
CA THR A 99 -8.38 -10.48 6.63
C THR A 99 -6.97 -11.09 6.72
N VAL A 100 -6.44 -11.61 5.61
CA VAL A 100 -5.22 -12.45 5.59
C VAL A 100 -4.12 -11.88 4.70
N GLY A 101 -4.44 -10.98 3.77
CA GLY A 101 -3.49 -10.31 2.89
C GLY A 101 -2.61 -11.29 2.12
N ALA A 102 -1.29 -11.12 2.21
CA ALA A 102 -0.32 -11.94 1.52
C ALA A 102 -0.42 -13.45 1.82
N ALA A 103 -0.97 -13.85 2.98
CA ALA A 103 -1.15 -15.26 3.30
C ALA A 103 -2.16 -15.95 2.38
N ALA A 104 -3.11 -15.24 1.77
CA ALA A 104 -4.01 -15.82 0.77
C ALA A 104 -3.31 -16.21 -0.54
N LEU A 105 -2.17 -15.59 -0.84
CA LEU A 105 -1.45 -15.82 -2.11
C LEU A 105 -0.35 -16.87 -2.01
N GLN A 106 -0.10 -17.41 -0.81
CA GLN A 106 0.86 -18.49 -0.66
C GLN A 106 0.27 -19.76 -1.29
N PRO A 107 1.05 -20.52 -2.07
CA PRO A 107 0.59 -21.81 -2.55
C PRO A 107 0.19 -22.66 -1.34
N ALA A 108 -0.98 -23.29 -1.39
CA ALA A 108 -1.36 -24.28 -0.39
C ALA A 108 -0.21 -25.28 -0.29
N ALA A 109 0.34 -25.48 0.91
CA ALA A 109 1.34 -26.51 1.14
C ALA A 109 0.75 -27.83 0.60
N GLY A 110 1.36 -28.33 -0.49
CA GLY A 110 0.91 -29.55 -1.14
C GLY A 110 0.87 -30.68 -0.11
N LYS A 111 -0.24 -31.43 -0.12
CA LYS A 111 -0.26 -32.76 0.49
C LYS A 111 0.49 -33.73 -0.41
#